data_AF-A0A2E3FLD5-F1
#
_entry.id   AF-A0A2E3FLD5-F1
#
_cell.length_a   1.000
_cell.length_b   1.000
_cell.length_c   1.000
_cell.angle_alpha   90.00
_cell.angle_beta   90.00
_cell.angle_gamma   90.00
#
_symmetry.space_group_name_H-M   'P 1'
#
loop_
_entity.id
_entity.type
_entity.pdbx_description
1 polymer ?
#
loop_
_entity_poly.entity_id
_entity_poly.type
_entity_poly.pdbx_seq_one_letter_code
_entity_poly.pdbx_strand_id
1 'polypeptide(L)'
;MPTVPASKCTWSESPSQETFRGLVSTGLLCLNRPLSGIGDCLADLVIEAIGIAAGVIGVIAWGPQILEVWKYKRHDGISIPTFSIVAFSLTLWLIYGIAIKSTAMIFANILTLSVIASIIIGVVRIRKSG
;
A
#
# COMPACT_ATOMS: atom_id res chain seq x y z
N MET A 1 -35.48 -5.62 -41.73
CA MET A 1 -34.19 -5.35 -41.04
C MET A 1 -33.53 -4.19 -41.75
N PRO A 2 -33.33 -3.01 -41.13
CA PRO A 2 -32.53 -1.97 -41.75
C PRO A 2 -31.04 -2.20 -41.45
N THR A 3 -30.23 -2.12 -42.50
CA THR A 3 -28.76 -2.20 -42.48
C THR A 3 -28.17 -0.82 -42.15
N VAL A 4 -27.22 -0.76 -41.22
CA VAL A 4 -26.52 0.47 -40.83
C VAL A 4 -25.30 0.69 -41.74
N PRO A 5 -25.10 1.89 -42.33
CA PRO A 5 -24.00 2.13 -43.27
C PRO A 5 -22.66 2.41 -42.58
N ALA A 6 -21.57 1.97 -43.22
CA ALA A 6 -20.18 1.92 -42.73
C ALA A 6 -19.43 3.27 -42.70
N SER A 7 -20.11 4.40 -42.48
CA SER A 7 -19.49 5.73 -42.41
C SER A 7 -19.21 6.21 -40.97
N LYS A 8 -19.31 5.33 -39.97
CA LYS A 8 -19.01 5.63 -38.55
C LYS A 8 -17.71 4.96 -38.05
N CYS A 9 -16.73 4.81 -38.93
CA CYS A 9 -15.37 4.43 -38.55
C CYS A 9 -14.41 5.51 -39.05
N THR A 10 -14.29 6.60 -38.31
CA THR A 10 -13.27 7.63 -38.55
C THR A 10 -12.43 7.81 -37.30
N TRP A 11 -11.14 7.54 -37.45
CA TRP A 11 -10.09 7.62 -36.45
C TRP A 11 -9.94 9.03 -35.85
N SER A 12 -9.62 9.06 -34.55
CA SER A 12 -8.54 9.84 -33.90
C SER A 12 -8.97 10.75 -32.76
N GLU A 13 -8.41 10.51 -31.57
CA GLU A 13 -7.68 11.50 -30.76
C GLU A 13 -6.85 10.78 -29.69
N SER A 14 -5.65 11.28 -29.41
CA SER A 14 -4.61 10.63 -28.62
C SER A 14 -4.91 10.61 -27.10
N PRO A 15 -4.23 9.75 -26.31
CA PRO A 15 -4.52 9.53 -24.87
C PRO A 15 -4.40 10.77 -23.96
N SER A 16 -3.94 11.92 -24.47
CA SER A 16 -3.84 13.17 -23.73
C SER A 16 -5.12 14.03 -23.75
N GLN A 17 -6.08 13.77 -24.65
CA GLN A 17 -7.33 14.55 -24.76
C GLN A 17 -8.45 14.06 -23.82
N GLU A 18 -8.45 12.79 -23.42
CA GLU A 18 -9.43 12.28 -22.43
C GLU A 18 -9.19 12.86 -21.02
N THR A 19 -7.93 13.13 -20.68
CA THR A 19 -7.55 13.74 -19.39
C THR A 19 -8.10 15.16 -19.24
N PHE A 20 -8.22 15.93 -20.33
CA PHE A 20 -8.74 17.30 -20.29
C PHE A 20 -10.28 17.35 -20.27
N ARG A 21 -10.96 16.37 -20.90
CA ARG A 21 -12.42 16.18 -20.79
C ARG A 21 -12.85 15.73 -19.40
N GLY A 22 -12.01 14.97 -18.69
CA GLY A 22 -12.20 14.64 -17.28
C GLY A 22 -12.36 15.89 -16.42
N LEU A 23 -11.43 16.85 -16.54
CA LEU A 23 -11.43 18.10 -15.77
C LEU A 23 -12.67 18.98 -15.97
N VAL A 24 -13.28 18.99 -17.16
CA VAL A 24 -14.53 19.75 -17.42
C VAL A 24 -15.78 19.00 -16.92
N SER A 25 -15.78 17.66 -16.93
CA SER A 25 -16.88 16.85 -16.38
C SER A 25 -16.91 16.83 -14.85
N THR A 26 -15.77 16.99 -14.18
CA THR A 26 -15.69 17.03 -12.71
C THR A 26 -16.42 18.24 -12.11
N GLY A 27 -16.63 19.31 -12.88
CA GLY A 27 -17.36 20.50 -12.41
C GLY A 27 -18.89 20.34 -12.38
N LEU A 28 -19.47 19.53 -13.28
CA LEU A 28 -20.93 19.36 -13.39
C LEU A 28 -21.47 18.11 -12.65
N LEU A 29 -20.64 17.08 -12.43
CA LEU A 29 -21.03 15.87 -11.68
C LEU A 29 -21.14 16.10 -10.15
N CYS A 30 -20.47 17.12 -9.61
CA CYS A 30 -20.56 17.47 -8.20
C CYS A 30 -21.93 18.06 -7.80
N LEU A 31 -22.74 18.51 -8.76
CA LEU A 31 -24.08 19.09 -8.52
C LEU A 31 -25.19 18.03 -8.33
N ASN A 32 -24.89 16.73 -8.46
CA ASN A 32 -25.87 15.65 -8.33
C ASN A 32 -25.46 14.57 -7.30
N ARG A 33 -24.56 14.88 -6.35
CA ARG A 33 -24.31 14.01 -5.19
C ARG A 33 -25.47 14.11 -4.20
N PRO A 34 -26.22 13.04 -3.90
CA PRO A 34 -27.14 13.05 -2.77
C PRO A 34 -26.33 13.22 -1.49
N LEU A 35 -26.71 14.21 -0.67
CA LEU A 35 -26.22 14.43 0.68
C LEU A 35 -26.56 13.21 1.55
N SER A 36 -25.65 12.25 1.63
CA SER A 36 -25.63 11.29 2.74
C SER A 36 -24.20 11.16 3.26
N GLY A 37 -23.67 12.25 3.81
CA GLY A 37 -22.31 12.31 4.38
C GLY A 37 -22.03 11.25 5.44
N ILE A 38 -23.06 10.65 6.05
CA ILE A 38 -22.92 9.51 6.98
C ILE A 38 -22.41 8.25 6.26
N GLY A 39 -22.90 7.97 5.04
CA GLY A 39 -22.49 6.78 4.27
C GLY A 39 -21.05 6.87 3.78
N ASP A 40 -20.66 8.06 3.31
CA ASP A 40 -19.30 8.34 2.85
C ASP A 40 -18.29 8.25 4.02
N CYS A 41 -18.57 8.89 5.16
CA CYS A 41 -17.70 8.81 6.34
C CYS A 41 -17.60 7.39 6.92
N LEU A 42 -18.70 6.63 6.90
CA LEU A 42 -18.68 5.22 7.36
C LEU A 42 -17.80 4.36 6.45
N ALA A 43 -17.88 4.57 5.13
CA ALA A 43 -17.02 3.87 4.18
C ALA A 43 -15.54 4.17 4.44
N ASP A 44 -15.18 5.44 4.65
CA ASP A 44 -13.80 5.85 4.95
C ASP A 44 -13.30 5.19 6.25
N LEU A 45 -14.10 5.20 7.32
CA LEU A 45 -13.76 4.57 8.59
C LEU A 45 -13.53 3.06 8.44
N VAL A 46 -14.39 2.37 7.69
CA VAL A 46 -14.27 0.92 7.44
C VAL A 46 -13.00 0.62 6.66
N ILE A 47 -12.68 1.41 5.64
CA ILE A 47 -11.45 1.25 4.84
C ILE A 47 -10.20 1.42 5.72
N GLU A 48 -10.16 2.47 6.56
CA GLU A 48 -9.04 2.67 7.48
C GLU A 48 -8.90 1.54 8.50
N ALA A 49 -10.02 1.07 9.08
CA ALA A 49 -10.03 -0.02 10.04
C ALA A 49 -9.49 -1.33 9.43
N ILE A 50 -9.88 -1.64 8.18
CA ILE A 50 -9.35 -2.79 7.43
C ILE A 50 -7.84 -2.63 7.23
N GLY A 51 -7.38 -1.45 6.83
CA GLY A 51 -5.96 -1.18 6.63
C GLY A 51 -5.12 -1.34 7.90
N ILE A 52 -5.63 -0.86 9.05
CA ILE A 52 -4.97 -1.03 10.35
C ILE A 52 -4.96 -2.52 10.75
N ALA A 53 -6.09 -3.21 10.61
CA ALA A 53 -6.18 -4.65 10.93
C ALA A 53 -5.21 -5.48 10.08
N ALA A 54 -5.15 -5.19 8.77
CA ALA A 54 -4.20 -5.83 7.87
C ALA A 54 -2.75 -5.58 8.29
N GLY A 55 -2.41 -4.34 8.71
CA GLY A 55 -1.10 -4.01 9.26
C GLY A 55 -0.74 -4.82 10.51
N VAL A 56 -1.67 -4.94 11.46
CA VAL A 56 -1.49 -5.72 12.70
C VAL A 56 -1.30 -7.22 12.40
N ILE A 57 -2.15 -7.79 11.54
CA ILE A 57 -2.03 -9.19 11.12
C ILE A 57 -0.67 -9.43 10.45
N GLY A 58 -0.26 -8.51 9.57
CA GLY A 58 1.05 -8.56 8.92
C GLY A 58 2.19 -8.61 9.92
N VAL A 59 2.15 -7.78 10.97
CA VAL A 59 3.16 -7.77 12.05
C VAL A 59 3.18 -9.09 12.82
N ILE A 60 2.02 -9.64 13.18
CA ILE A 60 1.91 -10.93 13.88
C ILE A 60 2.48 -12.06 13.02
N ALA A 61 2.29 -12.01 11.71
CA ALA A 61 2.80 -13.02 10.78
C ALA A 61 4.34 -13.14 10.78
N TRP A 62 5.06 -12.09 11.21
CA TRP A 62 6.52 -12.13 11.39
C TRP A 62 6.97 -12.80 12.70
N GLY A 63 6.05 -13.13 13.61
CA GLY A 63 6.33 -13.75 14.90
C GLY A 63 7.28 -14.96 14.85
N PRO A 64 7.06 -15.95 13.95
CA PRO A 64 7.97 -17.08 13.79
C PRO A 64 9.41 -16.66 13.46
N GLN A 65 9.57 -15.67 12.57
CA GLN A 65 10.88 -15.19 12.14
C GLN A 65 11.64 -14.47 13.27
N ILE A 66 10.92 -13.69 14.09
CA ILE A 66 11.48 -13.04 15.28
C ILE A 66 11.93 -14.10 16.29
N LEU A 67 11.12 -15.14 16.51
CA LEU A 67 11.42 -16.20 17.48
C LEU A 67 12.68 -16.98 17.10
N GLU A 68 12.84 -17.31 15.81
CA GLU A 68 14.03 -18.00 15.28
C GLU A 68 15.32 -17.26 15.61
N VAL A 69 15.32 -15.94 15.42
CA VAL A 69 16.50 -15.10 15.67
C VAL A 69 16.73 -14.86 17.16
N TRP A 70 15.70 -14.44 17.90
CA TRP A 70 15.89 -13.97 19.27
C TRP A 70 15.94 -15.08 20.30
N LYS A 71 15.12 -16.12 20.14
CA LYS A 71 15.03 -17.26 21.07
C LYS A 71 15.94 -18.40 20.66
N TYR A 72 15.84 -18.85 19.41
CA TYR A 72 16.63 -20.01 18.94
C TYR A 72 18.05 -19.64 18.51
N LYS A 73 18.36 -18.34 18.38
CA LYS A 73 19.68 -17.83 17.94
C LYS A 73 20.11 -18.41 16.60
N ARG A 74 19.14 -18.72 15.73
CA ARG A 74 19.37 -19.27 14.40
C ARG A 74 19.16 -18.20 13.35
N HIS A 75 20.04 -18.20 12.36
CA HIS A 75 19.98 -17.31 11.20
C HIS A 75 20.15 -18.06 9.88
N ASP A 76 20.05 -19.39 9.93
CA ASP A 76 20.18 -20.25 8.76
C ASP A 76 19.04 -19.93 7.79
N GLY A 77 19.38 -19.38 6.62
CA GLY A 77 18.41 -18.92 5.62
C GLY A 77 18.04 -17.43 5.69
N ILE A 78 18.54 -16.66 6.66
CA ILE A 78 18.26 -15.21 6.74
C ILE A 78 19.37 -14.42 6.04
N SER A 79 19.04 -13.93 4.84
CA SER A 79 19.89 -13.03 4.06
C SER A 79 19.72 -11.58 4.50
N ILE A 80 20.76 -10.99 5.12
CA ILE A 80 20.76 -9.56 5.50
C ILE A 80 20.49 -8.66 4.27
N PRO A 81 21.15 -8.85 3.11
CA PRO A 81 20.85 -8.03 1.93
C PRO A 81 19.38 -8.04 1.52
N THR A 82 18.72 -9.20 1.59
CA THR A 82 17.30 -9.34 1.27
C THR A 82 16.44 -8.51 2.22
N PHE A 83 16.67 -8.63 3.53
CA PHE A 83 15.93 -7.86 4.53
C PHE A 83 16.21 -6.35 4.41
N SER A 84 17.42 -5.94 4.02
CA SER A 84 17.74 -4.54 3.74
C SER A 84 16.97 -3.98 2.55
N ILE A 85 16.83 -4.75 1.46
CA ILE A 85 16.04 -4.34 0.29
C ILE A 85 14.56 -4.21 0.68
N VAL A 86 14.03 -5.15 1.47
CA VAL A 86 12.66 -5.08 2.02
C VAL A 86 12.48 -3.82 2.87
N ALA A 87 13.41 -3.53 3.78
CA ALA A 87 13.38 -2.31 4.59
C ALA A 87 13.39 -1.04 3.73
N PHE A 88 14.22 -1.01 2.68
CA PHE A 88 14.25 0.12 1.74
C PHE A 88 12.90 0.28 1.02
N SER A 89 12.31 -0.81 0.54
CA SER A 89 10.98 -0.78 -0.09
C SER A 89 9.90 -0.26 0.87
N LEU A 90 9.84 -0.76 2.11
CA LEU A 90 8.89 -0.30 3.13
C LEU A 90 9.10 1.18 3.50
N THR A 91 10.34 1.67 3.44
CA THR A 91 10.65 3.09 3.64
C THR A 91 10.07 3.94 2.51
N LEU A 92 10.19 3.50 1.25
CA LEU A 92 9.54 4.17 0.11
C LEU A 92 8.02 4.16 0.24
N TRP A 93 7.43 3.02 0.66
CA TRP A 93 5.99 2.92 0.93
C TRP A 93 5.54 3.83 2.06
N LEU A 94 6.36 4.00 3.11
CA LEU A 94 6.09 4.95 4.19
C LEU A 94 6.10 6.39 3.68
N ILE A 95 7.12 6.79 2.90
CA ILE A 95 7.19 8.11 2.28
C ILE A 95 5.96 8.36 1.39
N TYR A 96 5.57 7.37 0.59
CA TYR A 96 4.38 7.43 -0.24
C TYR A 96 3.10 7.58 0.59
N GLY A 97 2.95 6.78 1.66
CA GLY A 97 1.82 6.87 2.59
C GLY A 97 1.69 8.25 3.24
N ILE A 98 2.82 8.88 3.61
CA ILE A 98 2.85 10.26 4.11
C ILE A 98 2.40 11.24 3.02
N ALA A 99 2.89 11.08 1.79
CA ALA A 99 2.54 11.96 0.67
C ALA A 99 1.03 11.95 0.36
N ILE A 100 0.37 10.79 0.50
CA ILE A 100 -1.09 10.66 0.31
C ILE A 100 -1.90 10.79 1.60
N LYS A 101 -1.26 11.09 2.74
CA LYS A 101 -1.88 11.19 4.08
C LYS A 101 -2.67 9.93 4.50
N SER A 102 -2.20 8.74 4.14
CA SER A 102 -2.85 7.47 4.52
C SER A 102 -2.37 6.98 5.89
N THR A 103 -3.21 7.14 6.92
CA THR A 103 -2.91 6.73 8.30
C THR A 103 -2.57 5.24 8.39
N ALA A 104 -3.38 4.38 7.75
CA ALA A 104 -3.18 2.94 7.77
C ALA A 104 -1.83 2.52 7.16
N MET A 105 -1.45 3.09 6.02
CA MET A 105 -0.17 2.78 5.37
C MET A 105 1.02 3.26 6.21
N ILE A 106 0.92 4.46 6.80
CA ILE A 106 1.96 5.00 7.68
C ILE A 106 2.18 4.05 8.86
N PHE A 107 1.10 3.70 9.56
CA PHE A 107 1.16 2.85 10.74
C PHE A 107 1.68 1.44 10.42
N ALA A 108 1.15 0.80 9.37
CA ALA A 108 1.55 -0.55 8.97
C ALA A 108 3.04 -0.63 8.57
N ASN A 109 3.55 0.35 7.81
CA ASN A 109 4.94 0.35 7.39
C ASN A 109 5.90 0.65 8.54
N ILE A 110 5.56 1.56 9.47
CA ILE A 110 6.36 1.81 10.67
C ILE A 110 6.49 0.55 11.52
N LEU A 111 5.38 -0.14 11.79
CA LEU A 111 5.41 -1.38 12.57
C LEU A 111 6.23 -2.46 11.88
N THR A 112 6.02 -2.68 10.59
CA THR A 112 6.77 -3.69 9.83
C THR A 112 8.27 -3.36 9.77
N LEU A 113 8.64 -2.09 9.55
CA LEU A 113 10.03 -1.64 9.59
C LEU A 113 10.69 -1.93 10.95
N SER A 114 9.97 -1.72 12.06
CA SER A 114 10.50 -2.03 13.40
C SER A 114 10.79 -3.52 13.58
N VAL A 115 9.94 -4.39 13.04
CA VAL A 115 10.12 -5.84 13.04
C VAL A 115 11.32 -6.25 12.19
N ILE A 116 11.41 -5.74 10.96
CA ILE A 116 12.53 -6.03 10.05
C ILE A 116 13.86 -5.56 10.66
N ALA A 117 13.89 -4.37 11.25
CA ALA A 117 15.07 -3.87 11.96
C ALA A 117 15.46 -4.78 13.13
N SER A 118 14.49 -5.23 13.94
CA SER A 118 14.73 -6.18 15.03
C SER A 118 15.36 -7.50 14.54
N ILE A 119 14.86 -8.05 13.43
CA ILE A 119 15.41 -9.27 12.81
C ILE A 119 16.85 -9.03 12.34
N ILE A 120 17.11 -7.95 11.59
CA ILE A 120 18.47 -7.62 11.10
C ILE A 120 19.44 -7.45 12.27
N ILE A 121 19.06 -6.70 13.31
CA ILE A 121 19.90 -6.48 14.51
C ILE A 121 20.21 -7.81 15.20
N GLY A 122 19.19 -8.67 15.39
CA GLY A 122 19.37 -9.96 16.01
C GLY A 122 20.35 -10.86 15.24
N VAL A 123 20.22 -10.92 13.90
CA VAL A 123 21.13 -11.68 13.04
C VAL A 123 22.56 -11.13 13.09
N VAL A 124 22.72 -9.80 12.99
CA VAL A 124 24.06 -9.16 13.09
C VAL A 124 24.70 -9.46 14.44
N ARG A 125 23.93 -9.44 15.53
CA ARG A 125 24.44 -9.74 16.88
C ARG A 125 24.94 -11.18 16.98
N ILE A 126 24.19 -12.15 16.47
CA ILE A 126 24.59 -13.57 16.49
C ILE A 126 25.88 -13.77 15.69
N ARG A 127 25.97 -13.19 14.48
CA ARG A 127 27.16 -13.30 13.61
C ARG A 127 28.43 -12.68 14.18
N LYS A 128 28.31 -11.72 15.11
CA LYS A 128 29.46 -11.11 15.80
C LYS A 128 29.90 -11.88 17.04
N SER A 129 29.03 -12.75 17.58
CA SER A 129 29.28 -13.51 18.81
C SER A 129 29.76 -14.94 18.58
N GLY A 130 29.78 -15.40 17.33
CA GLY A 130 30.47 -16.63 16.90
C GLY A 130 31.74 -16.28 16.14
#